data_AF-A0ABD5RP23-F1
#
_entry.id   AF-A0ABD5RP23-F1
#
_cell.length_a   1.000
_cell.length_b   1.000
_cell.length_c   1.000
_cell.angle_alpha   90.00
_cell.angle_beta   90.00
_cell.angle_gamma   90.00
#
_symmetry.space_group_name_H-M   'P 1'
#
loop_
_entity.id
_entity.type
_entity.pdbx_description
1 polymer ?
#
loop_
_entity_poly.entity_id
_entity_poly.type
_entity_poly.pdbx_seq_one_letter_code
_entity_poly.pdbx_strand_id
1 'polypeptide(L)'
;MGPLVWLLLGTCCYTVAAMLAARRGLLPDWVEVSGPITTVHTRRGRRLLDRLARHDRLFRAFGTLAVAVAFVLMALLAVVVLVVARAALAGEASSAAAQPRNVVVVPGVNDFLPLSAAPELLVGLLLALVVHEGAHGVLCRVGGIEVESVGAFLLGPLPTGAFVDPDDETAEAASPGVLNRMFAAGILTNLVVTVLAFGLLFGPVGGAISPAPGAAIGGVADGSPAAAAGIEAGDRITAVAGTSVEDADALDAALAGTACDATVELDGERETTLRRAVTVVGGDGALSPGTTVAAVDGEPVCTLAGFASAIGDSEQVTVTTGDGETRSLAVGARVTPTDGGPLADAGAPTDPVTLVRFDGERVQSTEDLLDALSAATTGQQASVVAYAGDGDGARRHEYTVTLGGEHADGGDGGLLGVVPRAGTSGLALVDAGIRTYPADRMLGLFTGEGVSDALPIGGVAGLLLVVILLPLAATVGFAPYNFAGFEGQVAGFYTVPGVPAPLDGGVFLLANVLFWTGWVNLQLALFNAIPAFPLDGGKILHTSVGALSDRVGAPEPTATAATAVATLAMLGALTAMLVGPAL
;
A
#
# COMPACT_ATOMS: atom_id res chain seq x y z
N MET A 1 -6.80 25.01 -11.81
CA MET A 1 -8.03 24.35 -11.31
C MET A 1 -7.76 22.86 -11.32
N GLY A 2 -7.78 22.18 -10.17
CA GLY A 2 -7.52 20.73 -10.11
C GLY A 2 -8.66 19.89 -10.72
N PRO A 3 -8.40 18.62 -11.06
CA PRO A 3 -9.41 17.70 -11.62
C PRO A 3 -10.65 17.56 -10.73
N LEU A 4 -10.48 17.63 -9.40
CA LEU A 4 -11.58 17.59 -8.43
C LEU A 4 -12.56 18.76 -8.59
N VAL A 5 -12.09 19.96 -8.93
CA VAL A 5 -12.95 21.13 -9.15
C VAL A 5 -13.81 20.93 -10.40
N TRP A 6 -13.24 20.36 -11.47
CA TRP A 6 -13.97 20.03 -12.68
C TRP A 6 -15.01 18.94 -12.46
N LEU A 7 -14.68 17.91 -11.68
CA LEU A 7 -15.62 16.87 -11.29
C LEU A 7 -16.80 17.47 -10.50
N LEU A 8 -16.53 18.30 -9.49
CA LEU A 8 -17.57 18.93 -8.68
C LEU A 8 -18.45 19.87 -9.51
N LEU A 9 -17.85 20.70 -10.38
CA LEU A 9 -18.59 21.55 -11.29
C LEU A 9 -19.45 20.73 -12.26
N GLY A 10 -18.90 19.65 -12.82
CA GLY A 10 -19.60 18.72 -13.70
C GLY A 10 -20.82 18.08 -13.01
N THR A 11 -20.63 17.56 -11.79
CA THR A 11 -21.71 16.98 -10.98
C THR A 11 -22.77 18.02 -10.62
N CYS A 12 -22.37 19.24 -10.24
CA CYS A 12 -23.32 20.33 -9.99
C CYS A 12 -24.13 20.69 -11.24
N CYS A 13 -23.48 20.86 -12.40
CA CYS A 13 -24.14 21.15 -13.67
C CYS A 13 -25.11 20.04 -14.07
N TYR A 14 -24.68 18.77 -13.98
CA TYR A 14 -25.54 17.61 -14.20
C TYR A 14 -26.75 17.64 -13.25
N THR A 15 -26.51 17.85 -11.96
CA THR A 15 -27.56 17.86 -10.92
C THR A 15 -28.62 18.91 -11.22
N VAL A 16 -28.20 20.13 -11.54
CA VAL A 16 -29.11 21.23 -11.91
C VAL A 16 -29.92 20.86 -13.15
N ALA A 17 -29.28 20.33 -14.20
CA ALA A 17 -29.94 19.92 -15.43
C ALA A 17 -30.95 18.77 -15.19
N ALA A 18 -30.57 17.75 -14.43
CA ALA A 18 -31.39 16.59 -14.10
C ALA A 18 -32.59 16.99 -13.25
N MET A 19 -32.41 17.83 -12.23
CA MET A 19 -33.51 18.35 -11.41
C MET A 19 -34.46 19.26 -12.22
N LEU A 20 -33.94 20.06 -13.16
CA LEU A 20 -34.77 20.85 -14.07
C LEU A 20 -35.58 19.97 -15.02
N ALA A 21 -35.00 18.90 -15.54
CA ALA A 21 -35.70 17.92 -16.37
C ALA A 21 -36.78 17.18 -15.59
N ALA A 22 -36.48 16.76 -14.34
CA ALA A 22 -37.43 16.12 -13.43
C ALA A 22 -38.63 17.03 -13.15
N ARG A 23 -38.37 18.30 -12.78
CA ARG A 23 -39.43 19.31 -12.53
C ARG A 23 -40.31 19.58 -13.76
N ARG A 24 -39.77 19.42 -14.97
CA ARG A 24 -40.50 19.60 -16.22
C ARG A 24 -41.23 18.35 -16.70
N GLY A 25 -41.15 17.23 -15.97
CA GLY A 25 -41.75 15.96 -16.38
C GLY A 25 -41.12 15.37 -17.64
N LEU A 26 -39.86 15.73 -17.94
CA LEU A 26 -39.13 15.23 -19.12
C LEU A 26 -38.45 13.89 -18.84
N LEU A 27 -38.37 13.48 -17.58
CA LEU A 27 -37.78 12.21 -17.18
C LEU A 27 -38.80 11.07 -17.29
N PRO A 28 -38.40 9.90 -17.79
CA PRO A 28 -39.26 8.72 -17.77
C PRO A 28 -39.56 8.24 -16.34
N ASP A 29 -40.68 7.53 -16.16
CA ASP A 29 -41.12 6.97 -14.85
C ASP A 29 -40.12 5.99 -14.20
N TRP A 30 -39.11 5.55 -14.95
CA TRP A 30 -38.04 4.66 -14.46
C TRP A 30 -36.78 5.43 -14.04
N VAL A 31 -36.77 6.76 -14.12
CA VAL A 31 -35.67 7.62 -13.66
C VAL A 31 -36.19 8.55 -12.58
N GLU A 32 -35.60 8.49 -11.41
CA GLU A 32 -35.88 9.40 -10.31
C GLU A 32 -34.61 10.16 -9.93
N VAL A 33 -34.75 11.45 -9.61
CA VAL A 33 -33.62 12.33 -9.32
C VAL A 33 -33.86 13.01 -7.98
N SER A 34 -32.97 12.77 -7.03
CA SER A 34 -32.98 13.39 -5.70
C SER A 34 -31.62 14.05 -5.43
N GLY A 35 -31.56 15.36 -5.67
CA GLY A 35 -30.31 16.10 -5.60
C GLY A 35 -29.27 15.56 -6.59
N PRO A 36 -28.02 15.27 -6.16
CA PRO A 36 -26.98 14.78 -7.05
C PRO A 36 -27.12 13.28 -7.40
N ILE A 37 -28.07 12.58 -6.77
CA ILE A 37 -28.29 11.15 -6.97
C ILE A 37 -29.41 10.96 -8.00
N THR A 38 -29.14 10.12 -9.01
CA THR A 38 -30.12 9.63 -9.98
C THR A 38 -30.31 8.14 -9.78
N THR A 39 -31.55 7.70 -9.56
CA THR A 39 -31.92 6.28 -9.47
C THR A 39 -32.56 5.84 -10.78
N VAL A 40 -32.08 4.72 -11.31
CA VAL A 40 -32.60 4.09 -12.52
C VAL A 40 -33.22 2.77 -12.14
N HIS A 41 -34.52 2.63 -12.33
CA HIS A 41 -35.32 1.46 -11.99
C HIS A 41 -35.57 0.57 -13.20
N THR A 42 -35.51 -0.74 -13.03
CA THR A 42 -35.85 -1.71 -14.07
C THR A 42 -36.60 -2.91 -13.55
N ARG A 43 -37.72 -3.25 -14.20
CA ARG A 43 -38.46 -4.48 -13.93
C ARG A 43 -37.92 -5.69 -14.71
N ARG A 44 -37.01 -5.47 -15.68
CA ARG A 44 -36.50 -6.54 -16.55
C ARG A 44 -35.59 -7.53 -15.81
N GLY A 45 -34.84 -7.05 -14.81
CA GLY A 45 -33.96 -7.89 -13.98
C GLY A 45 -34.70 -9.00 -13.22
N ARG A 46 -35.97 -8.78 -12.88
CA ARG A 46 -36.81 -9.75 -12.15
C ARG A 46 -36.88 -11.12 -12.82
N ARG A 47 -37.00 -11.16 -14.16
CA ARG A 47 -37.07 -12.44 -14.90
C ARG A 47 -35.79 -13.25 -14.79
N LEU A 48 -34.64 -12.58 -14.70
CA LEU A 48 -33.36 -13.25 -14.48
C LEU A 48 -33.29 -13.83 -13.08
N LEU A 49 -33.69 -13.05 -12.06
CA LEU A 49 -33.79 -13.51 -10.67
C LEU A 49 -34.72 -14.73 -10.56
N ASP A 50 -35.91 -14.66 -11.19
CA ASP A 50 -36.88 -15.78 -11.23
C ASP A 50 -36.30 -17.03 -11.87
N ARG A 51 -35.46 -16.88 -12.90
CA ARG A 51 -34.79 -18.01 -13.56
C ARG A 51 -33.71 -18.62 -12.67
N LEU A 52 -32.89 -17.78 -12.03
CA LEU A 52 -31.83 -18.24 -11.14
C LEU A 52 -32.41 -18.94 -9.89
N ALA A 53 -33.44 -18.34 -9.27
CA ALA A 53 -34.13 -18.83 -8.09
C ALA A 53 -34.79 -20.22 -8.27
N ARG A 54 -34.94 -20.72 -9.51
CA ARG A 54 -35.38 -22.10 -9.78
C ARG A 54 -34.46 -23.15 -9.15
N HIS A 55 -33.19 -22.81 -8.93
CA HIS A 55 -32.22 -23.68 -8.25
C HIS A 55 -32.30 -23.49 -6.72
N ASP A 56 -33.50 -23.56 -6.16
CA ASP A 56 -33.82 -23.26 -4.77
C ASP A 56 -32.89 -23.97 -3.77
N ARG A 57 -32.65 -25.28 -3.97
CA ARG A 57 -31.77 -26.06 -3.07
C ARG A 57 -30.33 -25.54 -3.04
N LEU A 58 -29.79 -25.14 -4.20
CA LEU A 58 -28.44 -24.60 -4.31
C LEU A 58 -28.34 -23.28 -3.56
N PHE A 59 -29.27 -22.36 -3.81
CA PHE A 59 -29.26 -21.04 -3.18
C PHE A 59 -29.59 -21.08 -1.69
N ARG A 60 -30.41 -22.02 -1.23
CA ARG A 60 -30.59 -22.26 0.21
C ARG A 60 -29.29 -22.73 0.86
N ALA A 61 -28.59 -23.69 0.27
CA ALA A 61 -27.30 -24.15 0.78
C ALA A 61 -26.25 -23.03 0.78
N PHE A 62 -26.18 -22.28 -0.33
CA PHE A 62 -25.34 -21.09 -0.47
C PHE A 62 -25.63 -20.05 0.61
N GLY A 63 -26.90 -19.70 0.84
CA GLY A 63 -27.29 -18.75 1.88
C GLY A 63 -26.94 -19.24 3.29
N THR A 64 -27.07 -20.54 3.57
CA THR A 64 -26.63 -21.10 4.86
C THR A 64 -25.12 -20.96 5.05
N LEU A 65 -24.34 -21.31 4.03
CA LEU A 65 -22.89 -21.10 4.05
C LEU A 65 -22.55 -19.62 4.23
N ALA A 66 -23.27 -18.74 3.53
CA ALA A 66 -23.07 -17.30 3.58
C ALA A 66 -23.22 -16.76 4.99
N VAL A 67 -24.25 -17.18 5.73
CA VAL A 67 -24.45 -16.77 7.12
C VAL A 67 -23.27 -17.21 8.00
N ALA A 68 -22.81 -18.46 7.86
CA ALA A 68 -21.67 -18.94 8.63
C ALA A 68 -20.39 -18.15 8.33
N VAL A 69 -20.11 -17.90 7.05
CA VAL A 69 -18.96 -17.11 6.60
C VAL A 69 -19.05 -15.66 7.09
N ALA A 70 -20.24 -15.05 7.02
CA ALA A 70 -20.46 -13.68 7.49
C ALA A 70 -20.13 -13.53 8.98
N PHE A 71 -20.55 -14.48 9.84
CA PHE A 71 -20.21 -14.44 11.27
C PHE A 71 -18.71 -14.62 11.53
N VAL A 72 -18.04 -15.51 10.80
CA VAL A 72 -16.59 -15.71 10.92
C VAL A 72 -15.85 -14.43 10.53
N LEU A 73 -16.21 -13.83 9.39
CA LEU A 73 -15.60 -12.58 8.92
C LEU A 73 -15.88 -11.42 9.87
N MET A 74 -17.10 -11.30 10.37
CA MET A 74 -17.49 -10.27 11.34
C MET A 74 -16.64 -10.36 12.62
N ALA A 75 -16.44 -11.57 13.15
CA ALA A 75 -15.60 -11.79 14.33
C ALA A 75 -14.12 -11.47 14.05
N LEU A 76 -13.59 -11.95 12.93
CA LEU A 76 -12.21 -11.67 12.52
C LEU A 76 -11.97 -10.17 12.34
N LEU A 77 -12.87 -9.48 11.64
CA LEU A 77 -12.74 -8.06 11.34
C LEU A 77 -12.87 -7.21 12.61
N ALA A 78 -13.74 -7.58 13.54
CA ALA A 78 -13.81 -6.93 14.85
C ALA A 78 -12.48 -7.04 15.60
N VAL A 79 -11.84 -8.22 15.62
CA VAL A 79 -10.51 -8.40 16.24
C VAL A 79 -9.45 -7.56 15.54
N VAL A 80 -9.37 -7.60 14.22
CA VAL A 80 -8.37 -6.83 13.44
C VAL A 80 -8.54 -5.33 13.70
N VAL A 81 -9.76 -4.80 13.63
CA VAL A 81 -10.03 -3.37 13.86
C VAL A 81 -9.65 -2.97 15.29
N LEU A 82 -9.92 -3.80 16.30
CA LEU A 82 -9.52 -3.53 17.67
C LEU A 82 -8.00 -3.55 17.87
N VAL A 83 -7.29 -4.48 17.22
CA VAL A 83 -5.82 -4.55 17.26
C VAL A 83 -5.20 -3.31 16.61
N VAL A 84 -5.67 -2.92 15.42
CA VAL A 84 -5.16 -1.74 14.72
C VAL A 84 -5.51 -0.45 15.47
N ALA A 85 -6.71 -0.36 16.05
CA ALA A 85 -7.08 0.77 16.90
C ALA A 85 -6.18 0.88 18.14
N ARG A 86 -5.82 -0.25 18.77
CA ARG A 86 -4.89 -0.27 19.91
C ARG A 86 -3.50 0.21 19.49
N ALA A 87 -2.97 -0.29 18.38
CA ALA A 87 -1.65 0.09 17.86
C ALA A 87 -1.62 1.60 17.50
N ALA A 88 -2.70 2.10 16.90
CA ALA A 88 -2.84 3.52 16.57
C ALA A 88 -2.83 4.41 17.84
N LEU A 89 -3.51 4.02 18.91
CA LEU A 89 -3.50 4.73 20.19
C LEU A 89 -2.17 4.60 20.95
N ALA A 90 -1.37 3.59 20.65
CA ALA A 90 -0.04 3.39 21.23
C ALA A 90 1.06 4.16 20.48
N GLY A 91 0.73 4.88 19.41
CA GLY A 91 1.72 5.55 18.55
C GLY A 91 2.55 4.58 17.69
N GLU A 92 2.13 3.31 17.60
CA GLU A 92 2.84 2.23 16.88
C GLU A 92 2.46 2.19 15.38
N ALA A 93 1.42 2.92 14.96
CA ALA A 93 0.90 2.88 13.60
C ALA A 93 1.65 3.86 12.65
N SER A 94 2.01 3.37 11.46
CA SER A 94 2.61 4.21 10.40
C SER A 94 1.69 5.38 10.01
N SER A 95 2.19 6.60 10.14
CA SER A 95 1.46 7.85 9.89
C SER A 95 1.10 8.08 8.41
N ALA A 96 1.73 7.37 7.47
CA ALA A 96 1.55 7.58 6.04
C ALA A 96 0.24 6.98 5.48
N ALA A 97 -0.16 5.81 5.97
CA ALA A 97 -1.41 5.15 5.57
C ALA A 97 -2.64 5.77 6.26
N ALA A 98 -2.46 6.32 7.46
CA ALA A 98 -3.51 6.94 8.26
C ALA A 98 -3.86 8.38 7.85
N GLN A 99 -3.15 8.95 6.87
CA GLN A 99 -3.46 10.30 6.38
C GLN A 99 -4.88 10.35 5.81
N PRO A 100 -5.71 11.34 6.15
CA PRO A 100 -7.11 11.41 5.71
C PRO A 100 -7.29 11.32 4.19
N ARG A 101 -6.32 11.81 3.41
CA ARG A 101 -6.34 11.72 1.93
C ARG A 101 -6.17 10.30 1.40
N ASN A 102 -5.48 9.43 2.13
CA ASN A 102 -5.23 8.03 1.76
C ASN A 102 -6.34 7.08 2.25
N VAL A 103 -7.22 7.55 3.14
CA VAL A 103 -8.42 6.81 3.59
C VAL A 103 -9.50 6.79 2.49
N VAL A 104 -9.60 7.84 1.69
CA VAL A 104 -10.58 7.91 0.60
C VAL A 104 -10.00 7.33 -0.68
N VAL A 105 -10.57 6.24 -1.16
CA VAL A 105 -10.16 5.51 -2.37
C VAL A 105 -10.69 6.25 -3.62
N VAL A 106 -10.06 7.37 -3.99
CA VAL A 106 -10.37 8.12 -5.22
C VAL A 106 -9.11 8.20 -6.10
N PRO A 107 -9.11 7.57 -7.29
CA PRO A 107 -8.02 7.67 -8.24
C PRO A 107 -7.60 9.13 -8.50
N GLY A 108 -6.29 9.40 -8.43
CA GLY A 108 -5.71 10.73 -8.64
C GLY A 108 -5.85 11.74 -7.50
N VAL A 109 -6.52 11.39 -6.42
CA VAL A 109 -6.60 12.22 -5.19
C VAL A 109 -5.70 11.65 -4.09
N ASN A 110 -5.56 10.33 -4.03
CA ASN A 110 -4.69 9.65 -3.09
C ASN A 110 -3.33 9.33 -3.71
N ASP A 111 -2.32 9.16 -2.87
CA ASP A 111 -0.93 9.02 -3.30
C ASP A 111 -0.63 7.67 -3.98
N PHE A 112 -1.60 6.75 -4.00
CA PHE A 112 -1.40 5.35 -4.34
C PHE A 112 -2.25 4.84 -5.51
N LEU A 113 -3.29 5.56 -5.96
CA LEU A 113 -4.08 5.17 -7.14
C LEU A 113 -3.86 6.14 -8.29
N PRO A 114 -3.19 5.72 -9.38
CA PRO A 114 -3.09 6.54 -10.58
C PRO A 114 -4.48 6.73 -11.21
N LEU A 115 -4.70 7.86 -11.87
CA LEU A 115 -5.94 8.12 -12.63
C LEU A 115 -6.16 7.11 -13.76
N SER A 116 -5.09 6.49 -14.26
CA SER A 116 -5.18 5.49 -15.33
C SER A 116 -5.91 4.21 -14.90
N ALA A 117 -5.88 3.86 -13.61
CA ALA A 117 -6.58 2.68 -13.06
C ALA A 117 -8.10 2.90 -12.85
N ALA A 118 -8.60 4.13 -13.06
CA ALA A 118 -10.00 4.47 -12.79
C ALA A 118 -11.01 3.65 -13.63
N PRO A 119 -10.80 3.41 -14.95
CA PRO A 119 -11.74 2.61 -15.76
C PRO A 119 -11.91 1.18 -15.24
N GLU A 120 -10.82 0.49 -14.91
CA GLU A 120 -10.79 -0.89 -14.43
C GLU A 120 -11.41 -0.99 -13.03
N LEU A 121 -11.13 -0.01 -12.18
CA LEU A 121 -11.76 0.12 -10.86
C LEU A 121 -13.27 0.32 -10.98
N LEU A 122 -13.74 1.15 -11.91
CA LEU A 122 -15.17 1.35 -12.16
C LEU A 122 -15.83 0.07 -12.69
N VAL A 123 -15.16 -0.70 -13.55
CA VAL A 123 -15.64 -2.01 -14.00
C VAL A 123 -15.75 -2.98 -12.82
N GLY A 124 -14.71 -3.05 -11.98
CA GLY A 124 -14.70 -3.88 -10.78
C GLY A 124 -15.81 -3.51 -9.80
N LEU A 125 -16.03 -2.21 -9.57
CA LEU A 125 -17.10 -1.68 -8.72
C LEU A 125 -18.49 -2.00 -9.29
N LEU A 126 -18.72 -1.76 -10.58
CA LEU A 126 -20.00 -2.09 -11.22
C LEU A 126 -20.31 -3.58 -11.09
N LEU A 127 -19.33 -4.44 -11.37
CA LEU A 127 -19.48 -5.89 -11.22
C LEU A 127 -19.79 -6.26 -9.77
N ALA A 128 -19.04 -5.72 -8.80
CA ALA A 128 -19.23 -5.98 -7.38
C ALA A 128 -20.64 -5.60 -6.91
N LEU A 129 -21.13 -4.42 -7.31
CA LEU A 129 -22.48 -3.97 -6.96
C LEU A 129 -23.56 -4.86 -7.59
N VAL A 130 -23.43 -5.17 -8.87
CA VAL A 130 -24.42 -5.99 -9.61
C VAL A 130 -24.51 -7.40 -9.02
N VAL A 131 -23.39 -8.04 -8.72
CA VAL A 131 -23.39 -9.40 -8.17
C VAL A 131 -23.84 -9.42 -6.71
N HIS A 132 -23.46 -8.42 -5.91
CA HIS A 132 -23.89 -8.26 -4.52
C HIS A 132 -25.42 -8.12 -4.41
N GLU A 133 -25.97 -7.12 -5.09
CA GLU A 133 -27.41 -6.84 -5.09
C GLU A 133 -28.19 -7.96 -5.78
N GLY A 134 -27.65 -8.50 -6.87
CA GLY A 134 -28.20 -9.69 -7.52
C GLY A 134 -28.32 -10.88 -6.56
N ALA A 135 -27.35 -11.07 -5.66
CA ALA A 135 -27.39 -12.14 -4.66
C ALA A 135 -28.51 -11.93 -3.64
N HIS A 136 -28.70 -10.72 -3.12
CA HIS A 136 -29.86 -10.39 -2.30
C HIS A 136 -31.15 -10.70 -3.05
N GLY A 137 -31.29 -10.24 -4.29
CA GLY A 137 -32.50 -10.46 -5.08
C GLY A 137 -32.80 -11.93 -5.38
N VAL A 138 -31.78 -12.77 -5.62
CA VAL A 138 -32.00 -14.21 -5.78
C VAL A 138 -32.48 -14.83 -4.47
N LEU A 139 -31.88 -14.45 -3.33
CA LEU A 139 -32.26 -14.99 -2.02
C LEU A 139 -33.60 -14.46 -1.51
N CYS A 140 -34.02 -13.25 -1.91
CA CYS A 140 -35.40 -12.78 -1.71
C CYS A 140 -36.37 -13.75 -2.36
N ARG A 141 -36.19 -14.05 -3.65
CA ARG A 141 -37.10 -14.95 -4.40
C ARG A 141 -37.10 -16.38 -3.86
N VAL A 142 -35.95 -16.90 -3.46
CA VAL A 142 -35.82 -18.23 -2.83
C VAL A 142 -36.48 -18.25 -1.43
N GLY A 143 -36.42 -17.12 -0.72
CA GLY A 143 -37.03 -16.90 0.59
C GLY A 143 -38.53 -16.61 0.56
N GLY A 144 -39.12 -16.39 -0.62
CA GLY A 144 -40.51 -15.98 -0.77
C GLY A 144 -40.77 -14.50 -0.51
N ILE A 145 -39.73 -13.67 -0.49
CA ILE A 145 -39.81 -12.21 -0.40
C ILE A 145 -39.96 -11.65 -1.81
N GLU A 146 -41.00 -10.85 -2.05
CA GLU A 146 -41.22 -10.24 -3.35
C GLU A 146 -40.19 -9.13 -3.62
N VAL A 147 -39.86 -8.91 -4.90
CA VAL A 147 -38.90 -7.87 -5.31
C VAL A 147 -39.67 -6.83 -6.11
N GLU A 148 -39.83 -5.64 -5.56
CA GLU A 148 -40.58 -4.51 -6.14
C GLU A 148 -39.84 -3.85 -7.29
N SER A 149 -38.52 -3.76 -7.21
CA SER A 149 -37.71 -3.15 -8.26
C SER A 149 -36.24 -3.57 -8.13
N VAL A 150 -35.49 -3.38 -9.21
CA VAL A 150 -34.03 -3.51 -9.23
C VAL A 150 -33.50 -2.28 -9.94
N GLY A 151 -32.40 -1.72 -9.49
CA GLY A 151 -31.90 -0.49 -10.10
C GLY A 151 -30.44 -0.18 -9.83
N ALA A 152 -30.06 1.02 -10.25
CA ALA A 152 -28.73 1.58 -10.04
C ALA A 152 -28.82 3.01 -9.50
N PHE A 153 -27.88 3.33 -8.60
CA PHE A 153 -27.61 4.68 -8.13
C PHE A 153 -26.48 5.28 -8.97
N LEU A 154 -26.72 6.47 -9.50
CA LEU A 154 -25.73 7.27 -10.21
C LEU A 154 -25.48 8.57 -9.45
N LEU A 155 -24.21 8.89 -9.16
CA LEU A 155 -23.79 10.22 -8.70
C LEU A 155 -23.27 10.98 -9.91
N GLY A 156 -24.06 11.93 -10.42
CA GLY A 156 -23.76 12.49 -11.74
C GLY A 156 -23.82 11.40 -12.83
N PRO A 157 -22.82 11.32 -13.73
CA PRO A 157 -22.72 10.23 -14.70
C PRO A 157 -22.12 8.93 -14.13
N LEU A 158 -21.62 8.93 -12.89
CA LEU A 158 -20.86 7.81 -12.33
C LEU A 158 -21.79 6.79 -11.67
N PRO A 159 -21.71 5.49 -12.02
CA PRO A 159 -22.44 4.46 -11.31
C PRO A 159 -21.82 4.25 -9.92
N THR A 160 -22.56 4.61 -8.88
CA THR A 160 -22.10 4.55 -7.48
C THR A 160 -22.76 3.43 -6.68
N GLY A 161 -23.82 2.81 -7.19
CA GLY A 161 -24.52 1.74 -6.50
C GLY A 161 -25.43 0.93 -7.43
N ALA A 162 -25.75 -0.29 -7.03
CA ALA A 162 -26.92 -1.02 -7.49
C ALA A 162 -27.87 -1.19 -6.30
N PHE A 163 -29.12 -1.57 -6.54
CA PHE A 163 -30.01 -2.00 -5.46
C PHE A 163 -31.00 -3.05 -5.93
N VAL A 164 -31.39 -3.93 -5.02
CA VAL A 164 -32.61 -4.71 -5.09
C VAL A 164 -33.56 -4.24 -3.99
N ASP A 165 -34.79 -3.91 -4.38
CA ASP A 165 -35.81 -3.39 -3.49
C ASP A 165 -36.78 -4.52 -3.10
N PRO A 166 -36.68 -5.09 -1.88
CA PRO A 166 -37.62 -6.07 -1.39
C PRO A 166 -38.95 -5.41 -1.01
N ASP A 167 -40.06 -6.12 -1.18
CA ASP A 167 -41.36 -5.69 -0.68
C ASP A 167 -41.39 -5.73 0.85
N ASP A 168 -41.75 -4.60 1.47
CA ASP A 168 -41.68 -4.41 2.93
C ASP A 168 -42.61 -5.39 3.67
N GLU A 169 -43.84 -5.61 3.19
CA GLU A 169 -44.82 -6.49 3.85
C GLU A 169 -44.33 -7.94 3.89
N THR A 170 -43.80 -8.44 2.78
CA THR A 170 -43.28 -9.82 2.69
C THR A 170 -41.93 -9.97 3.40
N ALA A 171 -41.10 -8.93 3.47
CA ALA A 171 -39.86 -8.92 4.22
C ALA A 171 -40.11 -8.93 5.74
N GLU A 172 -41.06 -8.15 6.24
CA GLU A 172 -41.45 -8.14 7.66
C GLU A 172 -42.06 -9.47 8.11
N ALA A 173 -42.80 -10.14 7.21
CA ALA A 173 -43.37 -11.46 7.47
C ALA A 173 -42.35 -12.61 7.41
N ALA A 174 -41.12 -12.36 6.92
CA ALA A 174 -40.13 -13.40 6.71
C ALA A 174 -39.48 -13.87 8.02
N SER A 175 -39.19 -15.18 8.10
CA SER A 175 -38.48 -15.73 9.26
C SER A 175 -37.05 -15.16 9.38
N PRO A 176 -36.48 -15.05 10.60
CA PRO A 176 -35.10 -14.59 10.81
C PRO A 176 -34.07 -15.37 10.00
N GLY A 177 -34.28 -16.68 9.81
CA GLY A 177 -33.39 -17.51 9.01
C GLY A 177 -33.42 -17.22 7.52
N VAL A 178 -34.53 -16.70 6.99
CA VAL A 178 -34.63 -16.24 5.58
C VAL A 178 -33.93 -14.89 5.43
N LEU A 179 -34.20 -13.95 6.33
CA LEU A 179 -33.57 -12.63 6.35
C LEU A 179 -32.05 -12.72 6.48
N ASN A 180 -31.54 -13.52 7.41
CA ASN A 180 -30.10 -13.72 7.58
C ASN A 180 -29.43 -14.27 6.30
N ARG A 181 -30.06 -15.24 5.62
CA ARG A 181 -29.53 -15.76 4.35
C ARG A 181 -29.53 -14.71 3.24
N MET A 182 -30.58 -13.89 3.19
CA MET A 182 -30.69 -12.77 2.26
C MET A 182 -29.56 -11.76 2.51
N PHE A 183 -29.40 -11.24 3.73
CA PHE A 183 -28.35 -10.27 4.06
C PHE A 183 -26.94 -10.84 3.89
N ALA A 184 -26.72 -12.12 4.20
CA ALA A 184 -25.38 -12.72 4.03
C ALA A 184 -25.01 -13.01 2.56
N ALA A 185 -26.00 -13.10 1.65
CA ALA A 185 -25.78 -13.53 0.27
C ALA A 185 -24.84 -12.60 -0.51
N GLY A 186 -24.95 -11.29 -0.30
CA GLY A 186 -24.09 -10.30 -0.92
C GLY A 186 -22.62 -10.46 -0.52
N ILE A 187 -22.37 -10.70 0.78
CA ILE A 187 -21.01 -10.93 1.32
C ILE A 187 -20.37 -12.15 0.65
N LEU A 188 -21.04 -13.31 0.67
CA LEU A 188 -20.46 -14.54 0.10
C LEU A 188 -20.28 -14.45 -1.41
N THR A 189 -21.21 -13.82 -2.13
CA THR A 189 -21.11 -13.71 -3.60
C THR A 189 -19.89 -12.91 -4.01
N ASN A 190 -19.64 -11.79 -3.33
CA ASN A 190 -18.45 -10.99 -3.58
C ASN A 190 -17.17 -11.77 -3.26
N LEU A 191 -17.11 -12.54 -2.16
CA LEU A 191 -15.96 -13.41 -1.89
C LEU A 191 -15.74 -14.46 -2.98
N VAL A 192 -16.81 -15.05 -3.52
CA VAL A 192 -16.71 -15.99 -4.64
C VAL A 192 -16.15 -15.29 -5.89
N VAL A 193 -16.63 -14.09 -6.22
CA VAL A 193 -16.09 -13.30 -7.33
C VAL A 193 -14.63 -12.97 -7.10
N THR A 194 -14.23 -12.59 -5.87
CA THR A 194 -12.83 -12.38 -5.49
C THR A 194 -11.98 -13.61 -5.77
N VAL A 195 -12.41 -14.78 -5.30
CA VAL A 195 -11.66 -16.04 -5.50
C VAL A 195 -11.54 -16.39 -6.99
N LEU A 196 -12.59 -16.16 -7.78
CA LEU A 196 -12.56 -16.42 -9.22
C LEU A 196 -11.65 -15.42 -9.96
N ALA A 197 -11.76 -14.13 -9.64
CA ALA A 197 -10.96 -13.07 -10.26
C ALA A 197 -9.48 -13.28 -9.97
N PHE A 198 -9.11 -13.52 -8.71
CA PHE A 198 -7.73 -13.79 -8.32
C PHE A 198 -7.24 -15.16 -8.76
N GLY A 199 -8.10 -16.19 -8.81
CA GLY A 199 -7.72 -17.49 -9.37
C GLY A 199 -7.36 -17.41 -10.86
N LEU A 200 -8.10 -16.61 -11.64
CA LEU A 200 -7.76 -16.32 -13.04
C LEU A 200 -6.52 -15.43 -13.15
N LEU A 201 -6.37 -14.47 -12.24
CA LEU A 201 -5.24 -13.56 -12.21
C LEU A 201 -3.93 -14.28 -11.91
N PHE A 202 -3.86 -15.06 -10.83
CA PHE A 202 -2.64 -15.74 -10.40
C PHE A 202 -2.32 -16.97 -11.24
N GLY A 203 -3.34 -17.59 -11.84
CA GLY A 203 -3.16 -18.73 -12.73
C GLY A 203 -2.75 -18.31 -14.14
N PRO A 204 -3.66 -18.39 -15.12
CA PRO A 204 -3.30 -18.24 -16.53
C PRO A 204 -2.84 -16.83 -16.92
N VAL A 205 -3.33 -15.77 -16.27
CA VAL A 205 -3.02 -14.39 -16.68
C VAL A 205 -1.64 -13.96 -16.16
N GLY A 206 -1.40 -14.11 -14.85
CA GLY A 206 -0.15 -13.77 -14.20
C GLY A 206 1.01 -14.64 -14.68
N GLY A 207 0.76 -15.95 -14.90
CA GLY A 207 1.76 -16.85 -15.48
C GLY A 207 2.11 -16.55 -16.94
N ALA A 208 1.36 -15.68 -17.63
CA ALA A 208 1.69 -15.20 -18.97
C ALA A 208 2.52 -13.90 -18.96
N ILE A 209 2.73 -13.29 -17.79
CA ILE A 209 3.48 -12.05 -17.63
C ILE A 209 4.87 -12.39 -17.07
N SER A 210 5.89 -11.69 -17.55
CA SER A 210 7.26 -11.80 -17.05
C SER A 210 7.90 -10.41 -17.00
N PRO A 211 8.91 -10.20 -16.14
CA PRO A 211 9.68 -8.96 -16.16
C PRO A 211 10.34 -8.77 -17.52
N ALA A 212 10.32 -7.53 -18.02
CA ALA A 212 11.00 -7.19 -19.25
C ALA A 212 12.53 -7.14 -18.98
N PRO A 213 13.37 -7.55 -19.96
CA PRO A 213 14.81 -7.42 -19.82
C PRO A 213 15.25 -5.97 -19.56
N GLY A 214 16.24 -5.82 -18.68
CA GLY A 214 16.79 -4.53 -18.28
C GLY A 214 16.45 -4.17 -16.84
N ALA A 215 17.30 -3.33 -16.25
CA ALA A 215 17.03 -2.77 -14.94
C ALA A 215 15.96 -1.68 -15.05
N ALA A 216 14.76 -1.99 -14.56
CA ALA A 216 13.65 -1.05 -14.49
C ALA A 216 13.96 0.11 -13.54
N ILE A 217 13.74 1.35 -13.97
CA ILE A 217 14.03 2.55 -13.20
C ILE A 217 12.74 3.05 -12.54
N GLY A 218 12.59 2.78 -11.24
CA GLY A 218 11.43 3.20 -10.45
C GLY A 218 11.49 4.66 -9.99
N GLY A 219 12.69 5.25 -9.97
CA GLY A 219 12.87 6.66 -9.67
C GLY A 219 14.29 7.14 -9.89
N VAL A 220 14.43 8.45 -10.05
CA VAL A 220 15.73 9.13 -10.16
C VAL A 220 15.76 10.24 -9.12
N ALA A 221 16.89 10.37 -8.42
CA ALA A 221 17.04 11.41 -7.41
C ALA A 221 17.25 12.79 -8.06
N ASP A 222 16.59 13.82 -7.53
CA ASP A 222 16.72 15.19 -8.04
C ASP A 222 18.17 15.68 -7.91
N GLY A 223 18.67 16.36 -8.96
CA GLY A 223 20.05 16.86 -9.00
C GLY A 223 21.13 15.78 -9.14
N SER A 224 20.75 14.52 -9.34
CA SER A 224 21.72 13.42 -9.51
C SER A 224 22.30 13.33 -10.92
N PRO A 225 23.43 12.61 -11.09
CA PRO A 225 24.00 12.29 -12.40
C PRO A 225 23.03 11.65 -13.40
N ALA A 226 22.15 10.76 -12.94
CA ALA A 226 21.15 10.13 -13.79
C ALA A 226 20.12 11.15 -14.29
N ALA A 227 19.66 12.07 -13.44
CA ALA A 227 18.77 13.16 -13.85
C ALA A 227 19.46 14.07 -14.89
N ALA A 228 20.74 14.39 -14.69
CA ALA A 228 21.53 15.17 -15.64
C ALA A 228 21.75 14.46 -16.99
N ALA A 229 21.76 13.11 -16.99
CA ALA A 229 21.85 12.28 -18.19
C ALA A 229 20.51 12.08 -18.92
N GLY A 230 19.41 12.63 -18.39
CA GLY A 230 18.07 12.45 -18.95
C GLY A 230 17.51 11.03 -18.77
N ILE A 231 17.91 10.36 -17.68
CA ILE A 231 17.29 9.12 -17.22
C ILE A 231 16.10 9.53 -16.33
N GLU A 232 14.95 8.93 -16.59
CA GLU A 232 13.70 9.22 -15.90
C GLU A 232 13.08 7.95 -15.31
N ALA A 233 12.14 8.11 -14.38
CA ALA A 233 11.32 6.98 -13.95
C ALA A 233 10.53 6.42 -15.14
N GLY A 234 10.47 5.10 -15.26
CA GLY A 234 9.84 4.41 -16.39
C GLY A 234 10.80 3.91 -17.46
N ASP A 235 12.04 4.39 -17.48
CA ASP A 235 13.08 3.84 -18.34
C ASP A 235 13.48 2.42 -17.90
N ARG A 236 14.04 1.63 -18.83
CA ARG A 236 14.80 0.41 -18.53
C ARG A 236 16.23 0.55 -19.02
N ILE A 237 17.22 0.32 -18.15
CA ILE A 237 18.62 0.24 -18.57
C ILE A 237 18.89 -1.17 -19.10
N THR A 238 19.13 -1.30 -20.41
CA THR A 238 19.35 -2.58 -21.10
C THR A 238 20.82 -2.89 -21.33
N ALA A 239 21.69 -1.88 -21.30
CA ALA A 239 23.13 -2.08 -21.36
C ALA A 239 23.91 -0.96 -20.68
N VAL A 240 25.09 -1.29 -20.14
CA VAL A 240 26.07 -0.33 -19.61
C VAL A 240 27.44 -0.63 -20.21
N ALA A 241 28.05 0.36 -20.85
CA ALA A 241 29.33 0.24 -21.54
C ALA A 241 29.40 -0.97 -22.51
N GLY A 242 28.28 -1.28 -23.18
CA GLY A 242 28.15 -2.42 -24.09
C GLY A 242 27.96 -3.78 -23.42
N THR A 243 27.88 -3.84 -22.08
CA THR A 243 27.53 -5.06 -21.33
C THR A 243 26.01 -5.11 -21.16
N SER A 244 25.38 -6.22 -21.56
CA SER A 244 23.93 -6.43 -21.39
C SER A 244 23.56 -6.41 -19.92
N VAL A 245 22.46 -5.75 -19.60
CA VAL A 245 21.86 -5.67 -18.28
C VAL A 245 20.50 -6.34 -18.37
N GLU A 246 20.31 -7.44 -17.64
CA GLU A 246 19.04 -8.17 -17.63
C GLU A 246 18.14 -7.76 -16.46
N ASP A 247 18.73 -7.32 -15.35
CA ASP A 247 18.06 -6.99 -14.10
C ASP A 247 18.85 -5.95 -13.27
N ALA A 248 18.37 -5.62 -12.08
CA ALA A 248 18.99 -4.64 -11.19
C ALA A 248 20.38 -5.06 -10.70
N ASP A 249 20.59 -6.35 -10.40
CA ASP A 249 21.88 -6.85 -9.92
C ASP A 249 22.94 -6.77 -11.03
N ALA A 250 22.54 -7.06 -12.28
CA ALA A 250 23.38 -6.90 -13.47
C ALA A 250 23.73 -5.43 -13.71
N LEU A 251 22.81 -4.49 -13.43
CA LEU A 251 23.10 -3.05 -13.53
C LEU A 251 24.17 -2.64 -12.52
N ASP A 252 24.02 -3.05 -11.26
CA ASP A 252 24.97 -2.71 -10.20
C ASP A 252 26.35 -3.30 -10.51
N ALA A 253 26.40 -4.55 -10.97
CA ALA A 253 27.65 -5.20 -11.40
C ALA A 253 28.29 -4.49 -12.60
N ALA A 254 27.49 -4.10 -13.60
CA ALA A 254 28.00 -3.40 -14.78
C ALA A 254 28.53 -2.01 -14.42
N LEU A 255 27.81 -1.24 -13.61
CA LEU A 255 28.25 0.08 -13.13
C LEU A 255 29.50 -0.03 -12.25
N ALA A 256 29.63 -1.05 -11.40
CA ALA A 256 30.83 -1.27 -10.59
C ALA A 256 32.10 -1.47 -11.45
N GLY A 257 31.96 -2.01 -12.66
CA GLY A 257 33.06 -2.19 -13.62
C GLY A 257 33.41 -0.96 -14.47
N THR A 258 32.66 0.15 -14.33
CA THR A 258 32.87 1.37 -15.15
C THR A 258 33.69 2.44 -14.45
N ALA A 259 34.30 3.32 -15.26
CA ALA A 259 34.91 4.56 -14.79
C ALA A 259 33.83 5.59 -14.40
N CYS A 260 34.22 6.85 -14.16
CA CYS A 260 33.27 7.92 -13.84
C CYS A 260 32.23 8.15 -14.96
N ASP A 261 32.60 7.92 -16.21
CA ASP A 261 31.70 8.02 -17.34
C ASP A 261 31.33 6.63 -17.87
N ALA A 262 30.03 6.40 -18.07
CA ALA A 262 29.51 5.18 -18.68
C ALA A 262 28.48 5.52 -19.76
N THR A 263 28.57 4.86 -20.91
CA THR A 263 27.47 4.85 -21.88
C THR A 263 26.38 3.93 -21.36
N VAL A 264 25.15 4.39 -21.34
CA VAL A 264 23.98 3.65 -20.86
C VAL A 264 22.97 3.57 -22.00
N GLU A 265 22.53 2.36 -22.31
CA GLU A 265 21.44 2.10 -23.25
C GLU A 265 20.11 2.02 -22.48
N LEU A 266 19.12 2.76 -22.97
CA LEU A 266 17.80 2.90 -22.38
C LEU A 266 16.75 2.36 -23.35
N ASP A 267 15.93 1.45 -22.85
CA ASP A 267 14.83 0.76 -23.54
C ASP A 267 15.22 0.03 -24.83
N GLY A 268 16.52 -0.17 -25.10
CA GLY A 268 17.01 -0.73 -26.37
C GLY A 268 16.92 0.23 -27.56
N GLU A 269 16.60 1.51 -27.32
CA GLU A 269 16.32 2.48 -28.39
C GLU A 269 17.29 3.67 -28.39
N ARG A 270 17.69 4.13 -27.21
CA ARG A 270 18.51 5.35 -27.06
C ARG A 270 19.72 5.11 -26.16
N GLU A 271 20.82 5.75 -26.48
CA GLU A 271 22.01 5.79 -25.63
C GLU A 271 22.19 7.17 -25.02
N THR A 272 22.67 7.22 -23.78
CA THR A 272 23.10 8.45 -23.11
C THR A 272 24.44 8.22 -22.38
N THR A 273 25.10 9.31 -21.99
CA THR A 273 26.32 9.24 -21.18
C THR A 273 26.00 9.59 -19.73
N LEU A 274 26.08 8.60 -18.85
CA LEU A 274 26.00 8.77 -17.41
C LEU A 274 27.37 9.20 -16.88
N ARG A 275 27.47 10.44 -16.40
CA ARG A 275 28.68 10.97 -15.75
C ARG A 275 28.53 10.89 -14.24
N ARG A 276 28.91 9.76 -13.66
CA ARG A 276 28.78 9.48 -12.24
C ARG A 276 29.58 10.48 -11.42
N ALA A 277 28.98 10.91 -10.32
CA ALA A 277 29.56 11.82 -9.37
C ALA A 277 28.90 11.63 -8.02
N VAL A 278 29.70 11.54 -6.96
CA VAL A 278 29.18 11.39 -5.59
C VAL A 278 28.40 12.64 -5.23
N THR A 279 27.09 12.51 -5.06
CA THR A 279 26.16 13.63 -4.90
C THR A 279 25.30 13.40 -3.67
N VAL A 280 25.15 14.45 -2.86
CA VAL A 280 24.25 14.46 -1.71
C VAL A 280 22.82 14.66 -2.22
N VAL A 281 21.94 13.69 -2.01
CA VAL A 281 20.52 13.78 -2.42
C VAL A 281 19.59 14.03 -1.24
N GLY A 282 20.10 13.93 -0.02
CA GLY A 282 19.35 14.16 1.19
C GLY A 282 20.24 14.09 2.43
N GLY A 283 19.64 14.33 3.57
CA GLY A 283 20.34 14.36 4.86
C GLY A 283 20.47 15.76 5.45
N ASP A 284 20.88 15.80 6.71
CA ASP A 284 21.10 17.01 7.51
C ASP A 284 22.55 17.12 7.99
N GLY A 285 23.47 16.48 7.26
CA GLY A 285 24.90 16.53 7.52
C GLY A 285 25.58 17.84 7.10
N ALA A 286 26.91 17.84 7.16
CA ALA A 286 27.74 19.02 6.86
C ALA A 286 27.68 19.51 5.39
N LEU A 287 27.08 18.72 4.50
CA LEU A 287 26.88 19.03 3.09
C LEU A 287 25.39 19.12 2.79
N SER A 288 25.01 20.13 1.99
CA SER A 288 23.62 20.35 1.62
C SER A 288 23.21 19.45 0.45
N PRO A 289 21.94 19.02 0.35
CA PRO A 289 21.42 18.32 -0.83
C PRO A 289 21.71 19.11 -2.13
N GLY A 290 22.07 18.40 -3.19
CA GLY A 290 22.56 18.93 -4.46
C GLY A 290 24.09 19.14 -4.52
N THR A 291 24.82 18.98 -3.41
CA THR A 291 26.27 19.14 -3.40
C THR A 291 26.94 17.90 -4.00
N THR A 292 27.82 18.10 -4.99
CA THR A 292 28.72 17.05 -5.49
C THR A 292 30.03 17.04 -4.72
N VAL A 293 30.50 15.84 -4.37
CA VAL A 293 31.82 15.58 -3.79
C VAL A 293 32.78 15.24 -4.93
N ALA A 294 33.76 16.11 -5.16
CA ALA A 294 34.76 15.95 -6.22
C ALA A 294 36.00 15.20 -5.75
N ALA A 295 36.39 15.35 -4.48
CA ALA A 295 37.55 14.68 -3.90
C ALA A 295 37.42 14.45 -2.40
N VAL A 296 38.12 13.44 -1.88
CA VAL A 296 38.28 13.14 -0.45
C VAL A 296 39.78 13.11 -0.16
N ASP A 297 40.24 13.95 0.78
CA ASP A 297 41.66 14.13 1.11
C ASP A 297 42.57 14.40 -0.10
N GLY A 298 42.01 15.07 -1.12
CA GLY A 298 42.68 15.40 -2.37
C GLY A 298 42.66 14.27 -3.41
N GLU A 299 42.15 13.09 -3.08
CA GLU A 299 41.91 11.99 -4.01
C GLU A 299 40.57 12.21 -4.74
N PRO A 300 40.55 12.31 -6.09
CA PRO A 300 39.31 12.50 -6.85
C PRO A 300 38.38 11.29 -6.70
N VAL A 301 37.09 11.54 -6.47
CA VAL A 301 36.08 10.48 -6.33
C VAL A 301 34.88 10.76 -7.22
N CYS A 302 34.32 9.70 -7.81
CA CYS A 302 33.13 9.78 -8.66
C CYS A 302 32.15 8.63 -8.44
N THR A 303 32.55 7.60 -7.68
CA THR A 303 31.72 6.45 -7.31
C THR A 303 31.65 6.33 -5.79
N LEU A 304 30.59 5.71 -5.26
CA LEU A 304 30.47 5.44 -3.82
C LEU A 304 31.58 4.50 -3.32
N ALA A 305 31.97 3.52 -4.12
CA ALA A 305 33.10 2.65 -3.81
C ALA A 305 34.42 3.43 -3.74
N GLY A 306 34.63 4.38 -4.67
CA GLY A 306 35.79 5.27 -4.65
C GLY A 306 35.77 6.20 -3.44
N PHE A 307 34.61 6.73 -3.07
CA PHE A 307 34.42 7.52 -1.86
C PHE A 307 34.78 6.72 -0.60
N ALA A 308 34.22 5.52 -0.42
CA ALA A 308 34.53 4.64 0.72
C ALA A 308 36.01 4.23 0.76
N SER A 309 36.62 3.94 -0.40
CA SER A 309 38.03 3.60 -0.51
C SER A 309 38.94 4.78 -0.14
N ALA A 310 38.62 6.00 -0.57
CA ALA A 310 39.39 7.20 -0.27
C ALA A 310 39.32 7.58 1.23
N ILE A 311 38.21 7.26 1.90
CA ILE A 311 38.09 7.39 3.36
C ILE A 311 39.00 6.39 4.08
N GLY A 312 38.97 5.11 3.67
CA GLY A 312 39.71 4.03 4.33
C GLY A 312 39.44 3.97 5.84
N ASP A 313 40.50 3.96 6.64
CA ASP A 313 40.40 3.88 8.12
C ASP A 313 40.29 5.24 8.82
N SER A 314 40.26 6.34 8.06
CA SER A 314 40.22 7.71 8.59
C SER A 314 38.88 7.99 9.27
N GLU A 315 38.92 8.57 10.48
CA GLU A 315 37.73 9.00 11.22
C GLU A 315 37.18 10.36 10.72
N GLN A 316 38.06 11.19 10.19
CA GLN A 316 37.77 12.49 9.57
C GLN A 316 38.50 12.61 8.25
N VAL A 317 37.85 13.22 7.27
CA VAL A 317 38.40 13.48 5.94
C VAL A 317 38.10 14.91 5.51
N THR A 318 38.90 15.45 4.61
CA THR A 318 38.64 16.73 3.93
C THR A 318 37.91 16.47 2.62
N VAL A 319 36.65 16.86 2.54
CA VAL A 319 35.85 16.75 1.33
C VAL A 319 36.00 18.02 0.51
N THR A 320 36.35 17.88 -0.78
CA THR A 320 36.30 18.97 -1.76
C THR A 320 35.00 18.85 -2.56
N THR A 321 34.19 19.90 -2.54
CA THR A 321 32.92 19.97 -3.29
C THR A 321 33.17 20.29 -4.77
N GLY A 322 32.15 20.10 -5.61
CA GLY A 322 32.20 20.43 -7.04
C GLY A 322 32.53 21.91 -7.34
N ASP A 323 32.19 22.82 -6.43
CA ASP A 323 32.51 24.25 -6.53
C ASP A 323 33.94 24.58 -6.03
N GLY A 324 34.69 23.58 -5.57
CA GLY A 324 36.05 23.72 -5.05
C GLY A 324 36.14 24.14 -3.58
N GLU A 325 35.02 24.19 -2.85
CA GLU A 325 35.05 24.41 -1.40
C GLU A 325 35.53 23.15 -0.68
N THR A 326 36.36 23.31 0.36
CA THR A 326 36.80 22.21 1.21
C THR A 326 36.11 22.26 2.56
N ARG A 327 35.65 21.11 3.08
CA ARG A 327 35.08 20.98 4.42
C ARG A 327 35.62 19.74 5.13
N SER A 328 35.94 19.84 6.42
CA SER A 328 36.17 18.64 7.22
C SER A 328 34.85 17.88 7.42
N LEU A 329 34.90 16.55 7.36
CA LEU A 329 33.77 15.67 7.57
C LEU A 329 34.21 14.52 8.48
N ALA A 330 33.59 14.39 9.65
CA ALA A 330 33.65 13.15 10.42
C ALA A 330 32.85 12.08 9.68
N VAL A 331 33.46 10.92 9.43
CA VAL A 331 32.87 9.88 8.57
C VAL A 331 32.38 8.72 9.43
N GLY A 332 31.07 8.57 9.57
CA GLY A 332 30.51 7.41 10.24
C GLY A 332 28.99 7.43 10.39
N ALA A 333 28.44 6.59 11.25
CA ALA A 333 27.00 6.51 11.49
C ALA A 333 26.52 7.76 12.24
N ARG A 334 25.61 8.53 11.64
CA ARG A 334 24.99 9.66 12.35
C ARG A 334 23.84 9.16 13.19
N VAL A 335 23.90 9.43 14.49
CA VAL A 335 22.97 8.89 15.46
C VAL A 335 22.52 9.98 16.42
N THR A 336 21.27 9.90 16.88
CA THR A 336 20.76 10.72 17.98
C THR A 336 20.61 9.85 19.22
N PRO A 337 21.40 10.07 20.28
CA PRO A 337 21.23 9.34 21.53
C PRO A 337 19.85 9.59 22.14
N THR A 338 19.19 8.52 22.56
CA THR A 338 17.88 8.59 23.22
C THR A 338 18.07 8.94 24.70
N ASP A 339 17.24 9.83 25.24
CA ASP A 339 17.23 10.16 26.66
C ASP A 339 17.05 8.89 27.52
N GLY A 340 17.98 8.64 28.45
CA GLY A 340 18.00 7.42 29.27
C GLY A 340 18.40 6.14 28.53
N GLY A 341 18.93 6.26 27.31
CA GLY A 341 19.55 5.17 26.55
C GLY A 341 21.02 4.94 26.95
N PRO A 342 21.58 3.73 26.74
CA PRO A 342 22.94 3.39 27.15
C PRO A 342 24.05 4.37 26.74
N LEU A 343 24.02 4.91 25.51
CA LEU A 343 25.01 5.90 25.06
C LEU A 343 24.85 7.25 25.76
N ALA A 344 23.62 7.70 26.02
CA ALA A 344 23.35 8.93 26.76
C ALA A 344 23.78 8.78 28.24
N ASP A 345 23.51 7.63 28.86
CA ASP A 345 23.94 7.31 30.23
C ASP A 345 25.47 7.25 30.38
N ALA A 346 26.18 6.89 29.31
CA ALA A 346 27.64 6.95 29.24
C ALA A 346 28.19 8.39 29.09
N GLY A 347 27.33 9.40 29.01
CA GLY A 347 27.69 10.82 28.98
C GLY A 347 27.75 11.43 27.58
N ALA A 348 27.19 10.77 26.55
CA ALA A 348 27.03 11.38 25.24
C ALA A 348 25.94 12.49 25.28
N PRO A 349 26.08 13.55 24.47
CA PRO A 349 25.02 14.55 24.35
C PRO A 349 23.79 13.96 23.67
N THR A 350 22.63 14.55 23.92
CA THR A 350 21.35 14.14 23.30
C THR A 350 21.14 14.79 21.91
N ASP A 351 22.02 15.73 21.55
CA ASP A 351 22.15 16.23 20.18
C ASP A 351 22.75 15.17 19.24
N PRO A 352 22.51 15.24 17.92
CA PRO A 352 23.09 14.30 16.96
C PRO A 352 24.63 14.25 17.03
N VAL A 353 25.18 13.03 17.03
CA VAL A 353 26.61 12.75 16.98
C VAL A 353 26.94 11.82 15.80
N THR A 354 28.19 11.86 15.33
CA THR A 354 28.67 10.94 14.29
C THR A 354 29.57 9.88 14.91
N LEU A 355 29.09 8.66 14.99
CA LEU A 355 29.81 7.50 15.52
C LEU A 355 30.74 6.95 14.44
N VAL A 356 32.05 6.93 14.71
CA VAL A 356 33.09 6.57 13.73
C VAL A 356 33.75 5.22 14.03
N ARG A 357 33.69 4.77 15.29
CA ARG A 357 34.14 3.43 15.72
C ARG A 357 33.22 2.81 16.76
N PHE A 358 33.03 1.50 16.64
CA PHE A 358 32.31 0.67 17.60
C PHE A 358 33.17 -0.55 17.93
N ASP A 359 33.47 -0.74 19.22
CA ASP A 359 34.33 -1.78 19.77
C ASP A 359 35.70 -1.92 19.06
N GLY A 360 36.27 -0.77 18.66
CA GLY A 360 37.54 -0.69 17.92
C GLY A 360 37.40 -0.85 16.41
N GLU A 361 36.29 -1.39 15.91
CA GLU A 361 36.00 -1.50 14.47
C GLU A 361 35.57 -0.17 13.87
N ARG A 362 35.91 0.04 12.60
CA ARG A 362 35.62 1.26 11.85
C ARG A 362 34.17 1.23 11.35
N VAL A 363 33.41 2.29 11.63
CA VAL A 363 32.01 2.44 11.21
C VAL A 363 31.89 3.60 10.22
N GLN A 364 31.86 3.33 8.91
CA GLN A 364 31.80 4.38 7.88
C GLN A 364 30.37 4.81 7.54
N SER A 365 29.39 3.94 7.79
CA SER A 365 27.99 4.16 7.49
C SER A 365 27.09 3.72 8.65
N THR A 366 25.82 4.10 8.60
CA THR A 366 24.81 3.58 9.53
C THR A 366 24.57 2.09 9.35
N GLU A 367 24.69 1.58 8.13
CA GLU A 367 24.60 0.17 7.80
C GLU A 367 25.72 -0.63 8.52
N ASP A 368 26.96 -0.14 8.49
CA ASP A 368 28.08 -0.76 9.22
C ASP A 368 27.82 -0.81 10.74
N LEU A 369 27.19 0.24 11.30
CA LEU A 369 26.84 0.28 12.72
C LEU A 369 25.78 -0.76 13.06
N LEU A 370 24.73 -0.86 12.22
CA LEU A 370 23.66 -1.82 12.43
C LEU A 370 24.17 -3.26 12.35
N ASP A 371 25.07 -3.54 11.41
CA ASP A 371 25.73 -4.85 11.30
C ASP A 371 26.57 -5.14 12.55
N ALA A 372 27.38 -4.18 13.01
CA ALA A 372 28.18 -4.32 14.23
C ALA A 372 27.31 -4.52 15.49
N LEU A 373 26.19 -3.81 15.62
CA LEU A 373 25.26 -3.96 16.73
C LEU A 373 24.50 -5.29 16.69
N SER A 374 24.19 -5.81 15.49
CA SER A 374 23.52 -7.10 15.32
C SER A 374 24.39 -8.28 15.80
N ALA A 375 25.71 -8.14 15.72
CA ALA A 375 26.68 -9.11 16.23
C ALA A 375 26.96 -8.97 17.73
N ALA A 376 26.59 -7.84 18.34
CA ALA A 376 26.87 -7.53 19.74
C ALA A 376 25.84 -8.16 20.69
N THR A 377 26.26 -8.39 21.94
CA THR A 377 25.42 -9.05 22.95
C THR A 377 24.91 -8.08 24.02
N THR A 378 23.70 -8.33 24.51
CA THR A 378 23.15 -7.57 25.65
C THR A 378 24.06 -7.68 26.88
N GLY A 379 24.34 -6.55 27.54
CA GLY A 379 25.23 -6.47 28.70
C GLY A 379 26.72 -6.41 28.38
N GLN A 380 27.12 -6.51 27.11
CA GLN A 380 28.50 -6.30 26.68
C GLN A 380 28.93 -4.85 26.92
N GLN A 381 30.16 -4.66 27.40
CA GLN A 381 30.82 -3.35 27.37
C GLN A 381 31.50 -3.17 26.02
N ALA A 382 31.19 -2.08 25.32
CA ALA A 382 31.78 -1.71 24.05
C ALA A 382 32.39 -0.31 24.13
N SER A 383 33.54 -0.09 23.47
CA SER A 383 34.07 1.26 23.25
C SER A 383 33.37 1.91 22.07
N VAL A 384 32.92 3.15 22.24
CA VAL A 384 32.25 3.93 21.20
C VAL A 384 33.00 5.23 21.00
N VAL A 385 33.48 5.47 19.78
CA VAL A 385 34.10 6.75 19.42
C VAL A 385 33.12 7.53 18.56
N ALA A 386 32.78 8.74 18.99
CA ALA A 386 31.89 9.62 18.27
C ALA A 386 32.40 11.07 18.22
N TYR A 387 31.98 11.78 17.20
CA TYR A 387 32.19 13.21 17.04
C TYR A 387 30.91 13.97 17.39
N ALA A 388 31.00 14.91 18.33
CA ALA A 388 29.92 15.83 18.66
C ALA A 388 30.08 17.14 17.86
N GLY A 389 29.01 17.56 17.18
CA GLY A 389 29.01 18.71 16.26
C GLY A 389 29.40 18.35 14.82
N ASP A 390 29.34 19.34 13.93
CA ASP A 390 29.58 19.18 12.50
C ASP A 390 30.80 19.97 12.00
N GLY A 391 31.41 19.47 10.93
CA GLY A 391 32.49 20.17 10.21
C GLY A 391 33.74 20.38 11.05
N ASP A 392 34.39 21.53 10.85
CA ASP A 392 35.65 21.90 11.51
C ASP A 392 35.52 22.10 13.04
N GLY A 393 34.30 22.14 13.56
CA GLY A 393 34.01 22.27 15.00
C GLY A 393 33.82 20.94 15.72
N ALA A 394 33.84 19.81 15.01
CA ALA A 394 33.52 18.50 15.55
C ALA A 394 34.59 18.04 16.57
N ARG A 395 34.14 17.55 17.74
CA ARG A 395 35.03 17.09 18.81
C ARG A 395 34.96 15.59 19.00
N ARG A 396 36.11 14.93 19.00
CA ARG A 396 36.23 13.49 19.25
C ARG A 396 36.01 13.18 20.73
N HIS A 397 35.09 12.27 21.00
CA HIS A 397 34.81 11.72 22.31
C HIS A 397 34.83 10.19 22.26
N GLU A 398 35.27 9.58 23.35
CA GLU A 398 35.26 8.12 23.52
C GLU A 398 34.43 7.79 24.76
N TYR A 399 33.53 6.83 24.60
CA TYR A 399 32.57 6.40 25.60
C TYR A 399 32.73 4.90 25.81
N THR A 400 32.68 4.46 27.07
CA THR A 400 32.51 3.04 27.38
C THR A 400 31.04 2.81 27.70
N VAL A 401 30.36 2.06 26.83
CA VAL A 401 28.90 1.85 26.93
C VAL A 401 28.63 0.40 27.28
N THR A 402 27.68 0.15 28.18
CA THR A 402 27.15 -1.20 28.43
C THR A 402 25.85 -1.34 27.65
N LEU A 403 25.81 -2.24 26.67
CA LEU A 403 24.65 -2.39 25.78
C LEU A 403 23.43 -2.91 26.55
N GLY A 404 22.26 -2.30 26.33
CA GLY A 404 20.99 -2.67 26.97
C GLY A 404 20.19 -3.72 26.17
N GLY A 405 19.10 -4.24 26.75
CA GLY A 405 18.07 -5.09 26.11
C GLY A 405 16.71 -4.79 26.77
N GLU A 406 15.53 -4.93 26.16
CA GLU A 406 15.05 -5.81 25.09
C GLU A 406 14.72 -5.04 23.78
N HIS A 407 14.94 -5.67 22.62
CA HIS A 407 14.28 -5.27 21.36
C HIS A 407 12.77 -5.46 21.49
N ALA A 408 11.96 -4.57 20.91
CA ALA A 408 10.49 -4.74 20.86
C ALA A 408 10.06 -6.08 20.21
N ASP A 409 10.94 -6.66 19.37
CA ASP A 409 10.72 -7.92 18.65
C ASP A 409 11.35 -9.16 19.31
N GLY A 410 11.91 -9.04 20.52
CA GLY A 410 12.42 -10.20 21.29
C GLY A 410 13.78 -10.77 20.86
N GLY A 411 14.60 -10.00 20.12
CA GLY A 411 15.99 -10.38 19.77
C GLY A 411 17.02 -10.04 20.85
N ASP A 412 18.08 -10.87 20.97
CA ASP A 412 19.18 -10.76 21.96
C ASP A 412 20.25 -9.69 21.63
N GLY A 413 20.08 -8.94 20.54
CA GLY A 413 21.04 -7.92 20.07
C GLY A 413 21.21 -6.76 21.05
N GLY A 414 22.45 -6.32 21.27
CA GLY A 414 22.77 -5.24 22.19
C GLY A 414 22.29 -3.86 21.69
N LEU A 415 21.45 -3.17 22.47
CA LEU A 415 20.95 -1.84 22.15
C LEU A 415 21.93 -0.76 22.64
N LEU A 416 22.30 0.14 21.73
CA LEU A 416 23.11 1.32 22.05
C LEU A 416 22.28 2.51 22.57
N GLY A 417 20.94 2.45 22.42
CA GLY A 417 20.03 3.53 22.82
C GLY A 417 20.16 4.75 21.92
N VAL A 418 20.16 4.53 20.60
CA VAL A 418 20.30 5.58 19.60
C VAL A 418 19.24 5.44 18.52
N VAL A 419 18.87 6.57 17.93
CA VAL A 419 18.10 6.62 16.69
C VAL A 419 19.07 6.89 15.54
N PRO A 420 19.40 5.89 14.71
CA PRO A 420 20.30 6.10 13.59
C PRO A 420 19.63 6.86 12.43
N ARG A 421 20.44 7.60 11.69
CA ARG A 421 20.07 8.27 10.42
C ARG A 421 20.74 7.53 9.27
N ALA A 422 19.98 7.17 8.23
CA ALA A 422 20.51 6.42 7.10
C ALA A 422 21.68 7.13 6.39
N GLY A 423 22.58 6.34 5.79
CA GLY A 423 23.72 6.82 5.02
C GLY A 423 24.98 7.13 5.84
N THR A 424 25.89 7.90 5.25
CA THR A 424 27.20 8.23 5.84
C THR A 424 27.20 9.65 6.39
N SER A 425 27.48 9.79 7.68
CA SER A 425 27.51 11.07 8.41
C SER A 425 26.18 11.84 8.36
N GLY A 426 25.07 11.11 8.18
CA GLY A 426 23.73 11.67 7.99
C GLY A 426 23.52 12.25 6.59
N LEU A 427 24.38 11.91 5.62
CA LEU A 427 24.26 12.25 4.21
C LEU A 427 23.76 11.03 3.43
N ALA A 428 22.68 11.22 2.68
CA ALA A 428 22.26 10.27 1.67
C ALA A 428 23.05 10.57 0.40
N LEU A 429 24.03 9.72 0.10
CA LEU A 429 24.92 9.84 -1.04
C LEU A 429 24.50 8.89 -2.15
N VAL A 430 24.60 9.36 -3.39
CA VAL A 430 24.47 8.54 -4.61
C VAL A 430 25.59 8.87 -5.56
N ASP A 431 25.95 7.97 -6.47
CA ASP A 431 26.90 8.26 -7.55
C ASP A 431 26.27 8.26 -8.95
N ALA A 432 25.19 7.49 -9.14
CA ALA A 432 24.30 7.59 -10.29
C ALA A 432 22.98 8.30 -9.92
N GLY A 433 22.42 7.98 -8.76
CA GLY A 433 21.09 8.47 -8.34
C GLY A 433 19.92 7.72 -8.96
N ILE A 434 20.15 6.47 -9.36
CA ILE A 434 19.14 5.56 -9.89
C ILE A 434 18.53 4.78 -8.73
N ARG A 435 17.19 4.73 -8.68
CA ARG A 435 16.46 3.76 -7.85
C ARG A 435 15.79 2.76 -8.77
N THR A 436 16.23 1.51 -8.69
CA THR A 436 15.66 0.42 -9.48
C THR A 436 14.29 0.04 -8.95
N TYR A 437 13.42 -0.41 -9.86
CA TYR A 437 12.11 -0.98 -9.57
C TYR A 437 12.26 -2.51 -9.56
N PRO A 438 11.97 -3.20 -8.45
CA PRO A 438 12.17 -4.65 -8.36
C PRO A 438 11.03 -5.40 -9.04
N ALA A 439 11.04 -5.43 -10.38
CA ALA A 439 9.96 -5.94 -11.20
C ALA A 439 9.61 -7.41 -10.88
N ASP A 440 10.60 -8.28 -10.70
CA ASP A 440 10.43 -9.69 -10.31
C ASP A 440 9.71 -9.83 -8.97
N ARG A 441 10.16 -9.10 -7.95
CA ARG A 441 9.54 -9.15 -6.61
C ARG A 441 8.10 -8.64 -6.66
N MET A 442 7.85 -7.55 -7.39
CA MET A 442 6.51 -6.98 -7.49
C MET A 442 5.56 -7.89 -8.26
N LEU A 443 6.04 -8.56 -9.32
CA LEU A 443 5.26 -9.57 -10.04
C LEU A 443 5.02 -10.81 -9.18
N GLY A 444 6.03 -11.28 -8.44
CA GLY A 444 5.89 -12.39 -7.51
C GLY A 444 4.81 -12.11 -6.48
N LEU A 445 4.86 -10.95 -5.80
CA LEU A 445 3.82 -10.53 -4.85
C LEU A 445 2.44 -10.43 -5.50
N PHE A 446 2.39 -10.02 -6.77
CA PHE A 446 1.15 -9.95 -7.55
C PHE A 446 0.59 -11.31 -7.94
N THR A 447 1.43 -12.30 -8.24
CA THR A 447 1.01 -13.68 -8.61
C THR A 447 0.91 -14.61 -7.40
N GLY A 448 1.36 -14.17 -6.23
CA GLY A 448 1.32 -14.89 -4.96
C GLY A 448 2.61 -15.59 -4.55
N GLU A 449 3.68 -15.42 -5.32
CA GLU A 449 5.03 -15.88 -4.99
C GLU A 449 5.70 -14.92 -3.99
N GLY A 450 6.44 -15.45 -3.01
CA GLY A 450 7.13 -14.63 -1.99
C GLY A 450 6.23 -13.98 -0.92
N VAL A 451 4.92 -14.27 -0.91
CA VAL A 451 3.97 -13.73 0.08
C VAL A 451 4.35 -14.08 1.53
N SER A 452 4.82 -15.31 1.77
CA SER A 452 5.26 -15.76 3.09
C SER A 452 6.49 -15.03 3.62
N ASP A 453 7.28 -14.46 2.72
CA ASP A 453 8.50 -13.74 3.06
C ASP A 453 8.19 -12.26 3.33
N ALA A 454 7.12 -11.75 2.71
CA ALA A 454 6.64 -10.39 2.92
C ALA A 454 5.84 -10.23 4.22
N LEU A 455 5.06 -11.24 4.62
CA LEU A 455 4.23 -11.19 5.82
C LEU A 455 4.29 -12.54 6.58
N PRO A 456 4.29 -12.53 7.93
CA PRO A 456 4.32 -13.75 8.76
C PRO A 456 2.98 -14.52 8.76
N ILE A 457 2.16 -14.37 7.72
CA ILE A 457 0.86 -14.99 7.55
C ILE A 457 0.93 -15.84 6.28
N GLY A 458 0.92 -17.16 6.44
CA GLY A 458 0.98 -18.10 5.33
C GLY A 458 -0.37 -18.38 4.64
N GLY A 459 -0.29 -19.04 3.49
CA GLY A 459 -1.46 -19.58 2.77
C GLY A 459 -2.34 -18.50 2.13
N VAL A 460 -3.61 -18.86 1.89
CA VAL A 460 -4.58 -18.00 1.18
C VAL A 460 -4.84 -16.68 1.93
N ALA A 461 -4.77 -16.69 3.25
CA ALA A 461 -4.97 -15.49 4.06
C ALA A 461 -3.84 -14.46 3.84
N GLY A 462 -2.58 -14.90 3.83
CA GLY A 462 -1.44 -14.05 3.51
C GLY A 462 -1.53 -13.48 2.10
N LEU A 463 -1.90 -14.33 1.14
CA LEU A 463 -2.06 -13.95 -0.26
C LEU A 463 -3.09 -12.84 -0.45
N LEU A 464 -4.29 -13.02 0.13
CA LEU A 464 -5.35 -12.02 0.07
C LEU A 464 -4.93 -10.72 0.77
N LEU A 465 -4.20 -10.81 1.89
CA LEU A 465 -3.71 -9.64 2.61
C LEU A 465 -2.68 -8.86 1.79
N VAL A 466 -1.67 -9.53 1.21
CA VAL A 466 -0.69 -8.88 0.33
C VAL A 466 -1.38 -8.17 -0.82
N VAL A 467 -2.33 -8.82 -1.48
CA VAL A 467 -3.04 -8.27 -2.64
C VAL A 467 -3.91 -7.06 -2.25
N ILE A 468 -4.53 -7.06 -1.06
CA ILE A 468 -5.23 -5.88 -0.52
C ILE A 468 -4.27 -4.71 -0.33
N LEU A 469 -3.08 -4.99 0.21
CA LEU A 469 -2.10 -3.98 0.60
C LEU A 469 -1.16 -3.58 -0.54
N LEU A 470 -1.15 -4.31 -1.66
CA LEU A 470 -0.22 -4.11 -2.77
C LEU A 470 -0.30 -2.68 -3.39
N PRO A 471 -1.49 -2.08 -3.56
CA PRO A 471 -1.59 -0.67 -3.96
C PRO A 471 -0.94 0.28 -2.95
N LEU A 472 -0.84 -0.11 -1.67
CA LEU A 472 -0.28 0.69 -0.59
C LEU A 472 1.07 0.15 -0.10
N ALA A 473 1.75 -0.68 -0.88
CA ALA A 473 2.88 -1.46 -0.38
C ALA A 473 4.06 -0.62 0.14
N ALA A 474 4.39 0.48 -0.55
CA ALA A 474 5.35 1.46 -0.08
C ALA A 474 4.81 2.30 1.07
N THR A 475 3.54 2.65 1.04
CA THR A 475 2.90 3.45 2.10
C THR A 475 2.84 2.69 3.44
N VAL A 476 2.65 1.37 3.39
CA VAL A 476 2.64 0.48 4.56
C VAL A 476 4.04 -0.02 4.92
N GLY A 477 4.99 0.06 3.99
CA GLY A 477 6.42 -0.17 4.25
C GLY A 477 6.91 -1.61 4.07
N PHE A 478 6.14 -2.50 3.42
CA PHE A 478 6.59 -3.88 3.15
C PHE A 478 7.17 -4.08 1.73
N ALA A 479 7.05 -3.07 0.87
CA ALA A 479 7.72 -3.02 -0.43
C ALA A 479 8.23 -1.60 -0.71
N PRO A 480 9.22 -1.41 -1.60
CA PRO A 480 9.75 -0.08 -1.91
C PRO A 480 8.83 0.76 -2.80
N TYR A 481 7.90 0.13 -3.52
CA TYR A 481 6.95 0.81 -4.43
C TYR A 481 5.53 0.32 -4.21
N ASN A 482 4.57 1.23 -4.41
CA ASN A 482 3.16 0.90 -4.54
C ASN A 482 2.92 0.22 -5.90
N PHE A 483 2.01 -0.76 -5.95
CA PHE A 483 1.63 -1.41 -7.20
C PHE A 483 0.12 -1.49 -7.35
N ALA A 484 -0.36 -0.75 -8.33
CA ALA A 484 -1.79 -0.56 -8.63
C ALA A 484 -2.17 -1.22 -9.97
N GLY A 485 -1.45 -2.27 -10.37
CA GLY A 485 -1.57 -2.93 -11.67
C GLY A 485 -0.49 -2.50 -12.67
N PHE A 486 -0.58 -3.07 -13.87
CA PHE A 486 0.28 -2.81 -15.01
C PHE A 486 -0.16 -1.51 -15.70
N GLU A 487 0.11 -0.39 -15.06
CA GLU A 487 -0.39 0.94 -15.45
C GLU A 487 0.75 1.91 -15.73
N GLY A 488 0.56 2.79 -16.72
CA GLY A 488 1.53 3.84 -17.06
C GLY A 488 2.95 3.30 -17.29
N GLN A 489 3.93 3.89 -16.61
CA GLN A 489 5.34 3.51 -16.69
C GLN A 489 5.61 2.08 -16.21
N VAL A 490 4.84 1.59 -15.24
CA VAL A 490 5.03 0.25 -14.66
C VAL A 490 4.76 -0.85 -15.68
N ALA A 491 3.82 -0.64 -16.62
CA ALA A 491 3.54 -1.59 -17.69
C ALA A 491 4.80 -1.85 -18.56
N GLY A 492 5.65 -0.85 -18.75
CA GLY A 492 6.90 -0.97 -19.50
C GLY A 492 7.97 -1.84 -18.82
N PHE A 493 7.79 -2.20 -17.55
CA PHE A 493 8.70 -3.09 -16.83
C PHE A 493 8.37 -4.57 -17.02
N TYR A 494 7.31 -4.86 -17.76
CA TYR A 494 6.82 -6.21 -17.97
C TYR A 494 6.62 -6.50 -19.45
N THR A 495 6.65 -7.78 -19.79
CA THR A 495 6.41 -8.30 -21.12
C THR A 495 5.56 -9.55 -21.05
N VAL A 496 4.95 -9.91 -22.17
CA VAL A 496 4.13 -11.12 -22.34
C VAL A 496 4.83 -12.02 -23.33
N PRO A 497 5.71 -12.94 -22.88
CA PRO A 497 6.44 -13.79 -23.80
C PRO A 497 5.55 -14.88 -24.43
N GLY A 498 5.99 -15.41 -25.58
CA GLY A 498 5.38 -16.58 -26.21
C GLY A 498 4.13 -16.32 -27.05
N VAL A 499 3.21 -17.28 -27.06
CA VAL A 499 2.00 -17.27 -27.91
C VAL A 499 1.10 -16.03 -27.70
N PRO A 500 0.89 -15.51 -26.48
CA PRO A 500 0.08 -14.31 -26.28
C PRO A 500 0.83 -12.99 -26.55
N ALA A 501 2.09 -13.00 -26.99
CA ALA A 501 2.88 -11.79 -27.23
C ALA A 501 2.21 -10.72 -28.12
N PRO A 502 1.45 -11.06 -29.18
CA PRO A 502 0.72 -10.05 -29.98
C PRO A 502 -0.45 -9.38 -29.23
N LEU A 503 -0.77 -9.84 -28.02
CA LEU A 503 -1.88 -9.41 -27.18
C LEU A 503 -1.38 -8.80 -25.85
N ASP A 504 -0.12 -8.37 -25.77
CA ASP A 504 0.51 -7.78 -24.59
C ASP A 504 -0.40 -6.77 -23.85
N GLY A 505 -0.90 -5.75 -24.53
CA GLY A 505 -1.80 -4.75 -23.97
C GLY A 505 -3.14 -5.34 -23.54
N GLY A 506 -3.63 -6.38 -24.22
CA GLY A 506 -4.85 -7.09 -23.84
C GLY A 506 -4.70 -7.93 -22.58
N VAL A 507 -3.52 -8.56 -22.39
CA VAL A 507 -3.19 -9.32 -21.18
C VAL A 507 -3.03 -8.40 -19.98
N PHE A 508 -2.33 -7.27 -20.13
CA PHE A 508 -2.21 -6.27 -19.06
C PHE A 508 -3.58 -5.67 -18.68
N LEU A 509 -4.41 -5.32 -19.67
CA LEU A 509 -5.78 -4.86 -19.40
C LEU A 509 -6.60 -5.91 -18.65
N LEU A 510 -6.54 -7.18 -19.09
CA LEU A 510 -7.24 -8.27 -18.42
C LEU A 510 -6.73 -8.45 -16.98
N ALA A 511 -5.41 -8.38 -16.77
CA ALA A 511 -4.80 -8.46 -15.45
C ALA A 511 -5.29 -7.34 -14.53
N ASN A 512 -5.33 -6.08 -15.02
CA ASN A 512 -5.81 -4.94 -14.26
C ASN A 512 -7.32 -5.06 -13.94
N VAL A 513 -8.14 -5.46 -14.90
CA VAL A 513 -9.59 -5.69 -14.68
C VAL A 513 -9.82 -6.79 -13.64
N LEU A 514 -9.10 -7.91 -13.72
CA LEU A 514 -9.21 -9.00 -12.75
C LEU A 514 -8.72 -8.56 -11.36
N PHE A 515 -7.60 -7.83 -11.30
CA PHE A 515 -7.04 -7.29 -10.05
C PHE A 515 -8.05 -6.38 -9.36
N TRP A 516 -8.56 -5.36 -10.06
CA TRP A 516 -9.51 -4.41 -9.49
C TRP A 516 -10.87 -5.05 -9.22
N THR A 517 -11.33 -6.00 -10.03
CA THR A 517 -12.55 -6.76 -9.75
C THR A 517 -12.41 -7.54 -8.44
N GLY A 518 -11.32 -8.30 -8.28
CA GLY A 518 -11.08 -9.06 -7.05
C GLY A 518 -10.90 -8.15 -5.84
N TRP A 519 -10.11 -7.08 -5.97
CA TRP A 519 -9.85 -6.13 -4.90
C TRP A 519 -11.13 -5.42 -4.43
N VAL A 520 -11.93 -4.87 -5.35
CA VAL A 520 -13.18 -4.16 -4.99
C VAL A 520 -14.22 -5.13 -4.41
N ASN A 521 -14.37 -6.34 -4.97
CA ASN A 521 -15.31 -7.34 -4.43
C ASN A 521 -14.91 -7.75 -3.00
N LEU A 522 -13.61 -7.96 -2.75
CA LEU A 522 -13.11 -8.28 -1.43
C LEU A 522 -13.40 -7.16 -0.43
N GLN A 523 -13.10 -5.91 -0.79
CA GLN A 523 -13.38 -4.74 0.05
C GLN A 523 -14.88 -4.58 0.31
N LEU A 524 -15.74 -4.78 -0.70
CA LEU A 524 -17.19 -4.71 -0.53
C LEU A 524 -17.73 -5.83 0.36
N ALA A 525 -17.15 -7.04 0.30
CA ALA A 525 -17.48 -8.15 1.20
C ALA A 525 -17.08 -7.85 2.65
N LEU A 526 -15.84 -7.37 2.87
CA LEU A 526 -15.33 -7.02 4.20
C LEU A 526 -16.12 -5.87 4.81
N PHE A 527 -16.40 -4.82 4.04
CA PHE A 527 -17.18 -3.67 4.49
C PHE A 527 -18.59 -4.10 4.91
N ASN A 528 -19.29 -4.89 4.09
CA ASN A 528 -20.63 -5.37 4.45
C ASN A 528 -20.63 -6.41 5.58
N ALA A 529 -19.49 -7.03 5.92
CA ALA A 529 -19.38 -7.92 7.07
C ALA A 529 -19.20 -7.18 8.41
N ILE A 530 -18.92 -5.86 8.40
CA ILE A 530 -18.79 -5.05 9.62
C ILE A 530 -20.10 -5.14 10.44
N PRO A 531 -20.03 -5.41 11.76
CA PRO A 531 -21.20 -5.47 12.64
C PRO A 531 -21.75 -4.09 12.99
N ALA A 532 -22.03 -3.25 11.99
CA ALA A 532 -22.52 -1.89 12.16
C ALA A 532 -23.74 -1.64 11.28
N PHE A 533 -24.77 -0.99 11.82
CA PHE A 533 -25.92 -0.55 11.04
C PHE A 533 -25.53 0.70 10.22
N PRO A 534 -25.93 0.84 8.93
CA PRO A 534 -26.93 0.07 8.17
C PRO A 534 -26.37 -1.09 7.31
N LEU A 535 -25.14 -1.56 7.55
CA LEU A 535 -24.49 -2.60 6.75
C LEU A 535 -25.12 -3.98 6.99
N ASP A 536 -24.95 -4.90 6.04
CA ASP A 536 -25.56 -6.23 6.12
C ASP A 536 -25.15 -7.01 7.37
N GLY A 537 -23.88 -6.91 7.78
CA GLY A 537 -23.38 -7.50 9.02
C GLY A 537 -24.14 -7.01 10.24
N GLY A 538 -24.45 -5.71 10.31
CA GLY A 538 -25.32 -5.14 11.34
C GLY A 538 -26.74 -5.70 11.31
N LYS A 539 -27.32 -5.89 10.12
CA LYS A 539 -28.66 -6.49 9.95
C LYS A 539 -28.67 -7.97 10.36
N ILE A 540 -27.66 -8.75 9.96
CA ILE A 540 -27.48 -10.15 10.35
C ILE A 540 -27.35 -10.26 11.87
N LEU A 541 -26.54 -9.40 12.49
CA LEU A 541 -26.38 -9.36 13.94
C LEU A 541 -27.71 -9.04 14.63
N HIS A 542 -28.41 -7.99 14.18
CA HIS A 542 -29.68 -7.57 14.73
C HIS A 542 -30.74 -8.68 14.67
N THR A 543 -30.96 -9.26 13.47
CA THR A 543 -31.93 -10.33 13.26
C THR A 543 -31.59 -11.59 14.06
N SER A 544 -30.30 -11.90 14.20
CA SER A 544 -29.86 -13.08 14.96
C SER A 544 -29.97 -12.90 16.47
N VAL A 545 -29.62 -11.72 16.99
CA VAL A 545 -29.81 -11.39 18.41
C VAL A 545 -31.30 -11.34 18.73
N GLY A 546 -32.14 -10.75 17.86
CA GLY A 546 -33.60 -10.76 18.04
C GLY A 546 -34.17 -12.17 18.16
N ALA A 547 -33.82 -13.05 17.21
CA ALA A 547 -34.27 -14.44 17.27
C ALA A 547 -33.78 -15.19 18.52
N LEU A 548 -32.59 -14.87 19.04
CA LEU A 548 -32.08 -15.44 20.27
C LEU A 548 -32.81 -14.87 21.50
N SER A 549 -33.03 -13.56 21.53
CA SER A 549 -33.76 -12.84 22.59
C SER A 549 -35.17 -13.38 22.77
N ASP A 550 -35.91 -13.58 21.66
CA ASP A 550 -37.24 -14.16 21.67
C ASP A 550 -37.23 -15.58 22.24
N ARG A 551 -36.20 -16.36 21.91
CA ARG A 551 -36.06 -17.75 22.36
C ARG A 551 -35.77 -17.85 23.87
N VAL A 552 -35.05 -16.88 24.43
CA VAL A 552 -34.69 -16.87 25.87
C VAL A 552 -35.61 -15.98 26.72
N GLY A 553 -36.61 -15.32 26.11
CA GLY A 553 -37.51 -14.41 26.81
C GLY A 553 -36.82 -13.12 27.29
N ALA A 554 -35.79 -12.66 26.58
CA ALA A 554 -35.11 -11.41 26.88
C ALA A 554 -35.98 -10.20 26.48
N PRO A 555 -35.75 -9.00 27.06
CA PRO A 555 -36.53 -7.80 26.71
C PRO A 555 -36.43 -7.46 25.22
N GLU A 556 -37.53 -6.98 24.64
CA GLU A 556 -37.61 -6.53 23.23
C GLU A 556 -36.46 -5.62 22.75
N PRO A 557 -35.96 -4.61 23.51
CA PRO A 557 -34.89 -3.74 23.02
C PRO A 557 -33.50 -4.40 22.97
N THR A 558 -33.37 -5.68 23.32
CA THR A 558 -32.06 -6.37 23.42
C THR A 558 -31.33 -6.41 22.07
N ALA A 559 -32.02 -6.69 20.97
CA ALA A 559 -31.43 -6.73 19.63
C ALA A 559 -30.94 -5.36 19.19
N THR A 560 -31.77 -4.33 19.39
CA THR A 560 -31.44 -2.93 19.12
C THR A 560 -30.25 -2.47 19.95
N ALA A 561 -30.23 -2.77 21.25
CA ALA A 561 -29.16 -2.39 22.15
C ALA A 561 -27.83 -3.08 21.77
N ALA A 562 -27.84 -4.38 21.49
CA ALA A 562 -26.64 -5.11 21.09
C ALA A 562 -26.06 -4.57 19.77
N THR A 563 -26.91 -4.30 18.79
CA THR A 563 -26.50 -3.75 17.49
C THR A 563 -25.97 -2.32 17.62
N ALA A 564 -26.60 -1.49 18.46
CA ALA A 564 -26.13 -0.14 18.74
C ALA A 564 -24.76 -0.15 19.45
N VAL A 565 -24.56 -1.04 20.44
CA VAL A 565 -23.26 -1.20 21.11
C VAL A 565 -22.19 -1.65 20.13
N ALA A 566 -22.46 -2.65 19.29
CA ALA A 566 -21.52 -3.10 18.27
C ALA A 566 -21.17 -1.98 17.28
N THR A 567 -22.17 -1.23 16.81
CA THR A 567 -21.98 -0.08 15.91
C THR A 567 -21.11 1.01 16.55
N LEU A 568 -21.41 1.38 17.80
CA LEU A 568 -20.65 2.40 18.53
C LEU A 568 -19.21 1.94 18.83
N ALA A 569 -19.01 0.67 19.18
CA ALA A 569 -17.69 0.10 19.40
C ALA A 569 -16.84 0.14 18.11
N MET A 570 -17.42 -0.26 16.97
CA MET A 570 -16.74 -0.20 15.68
C MET A 570 -16.42 1.24 15.27
N LEU A 571 -17.36 2.18 15.43
CA LEU A 571 -17.14 3.59 15.14
C LEU A 571 -16.02 4.18 16.02
N GLY A 572 -16.02 3.85 17.31
CA GLY A 572 -14.98 4.26 18.25
C GLY A 572 -13.60 3.73 17.85
N ALA A 573 -13.50 2.46 17.49
CA ALA A 573 -12.25 1.85 17.04
C ALA A 573 -11.74 2.48 15.72
N LEU A 574 -12.62 2.68 14.73
CA LEU A 574 -12.26 3.36 13.48
C LEU A 574 -11.81 4.82 13.71
N THR A 575 -12.45 5.52 14.65
CA THR A 575 -12.05 6.88 15.04
C THR A 575 -10.68 6.88 15.71
N ALA A 576 -10.42 5.91 16.59
CA ALA A 576 -9.12 5.72 17.22
C ALA A 576 -8.01 5.42 16.20
N MET A 577 -8.30 4.64 15.15
CA MET A 577 -7.36 4.40 14.06
C MET A 577 -6.99 5.69 13.29
N LEU A 578 -7.95 6.60 13.11
CA LEU A 578 -7.74 7.85 12.36
C LEU A 578 -7.03 8.92 13.19
N VAL A 579 -7.42 9.06 14.47
CA VAL A 579 -6.97 10.15 15.34
C VAL A 579 -5.78 9.72 16.21
N GLY A 580 -5.65 8.43 16.53
CA GLY A 580 -4.59 7.87 17.37
C GLY A 580 -3.18 8.31 16.98
N PRO A 581 -2.77 8.23 15.69
CA PRO A 581 -1.44 8.65 15.27
C PRO A 581 -1.15 10.15 15.43
N ALA A 582 -2.16 10.97 15.73
CA ALA A 582 -2.04 12.42 15.94
C ALA A 582 -2.16 12.83 17.42
N LEU A 583 -2.43 11.89 18.33
CA LEU A 583 -2.46 12.08 19.79
C LEU A 583 -1.11 11.68 20.39
#